data_AF-A0A897NCE4-F1
#
_entry.id   AF-A0A897NCE4-F1
#
_cell.length_a   1.000
_cell.length_b   1.000
_cell.length_c   1.000
_cell.angle_alpha   90.00
_cell.angle_beta   90.00
_cell.angle_gamma   90.00
#
_symmetry.space_group_name_H-M   'P 1'
#
loop_
_entity.id
_entity.type
_entity.pdbx_description
1 polymer ?
#
loop_
_entity_poly.entity_id
_entity_poly.type
_entity_poly.pdbx_seq_one_letter_code
_entity_poly.pdbx_strand_id
1 'polypeptide(L)'
;MAPERERLEATDRGRIPLSDVLEVFEQREDRARPLTADDIMEAVDCSRRTAHNKLNELVEQGVLRTRKVGSRSRVWWVPIEEQPDDGPEGPRIEELVTQVDLPGTGTTLETRQQALVAAYQYLREHPEAKKSDFLTDVYPEHPAEFETAEGWWNALQPALAELPGVDPPEERGHIWHFLGG
;
A
#
# COMPACT_ATOMS: atom_id res chain seq x y z
N MET A 1 1.74 30.28 -33.03
CA MET A 1 2.06 28.91 -32.59
C MET A 1 0.76 28.28 -32.12
N ALA A 2 -0.03 27.72 -33.03
CA ALA A 2 -1.23 26.95 -32.66
C ALA A 2 -0.76 25.59 -32.10
N PRO A 3 -1.41 25.03 -31.07
CA PRO A 3 -1.01 23.76 -30.51
C PRO A 3 -1.14 22.67 -31.57
N GLU A 4 -0.10 21.84 -31.68
CA GLU A 4 0.06 20.75 -32.63
C GLU A 4 -1.05 19.68 -32.55
N ARG A 5 -1.95 19.79 -31.55
CA ARG A 5 -3.11 18.91 -31.35
C ARG A 5 -4.14 19.02 -32.49
N GLU A 6 -4.39 20.23 -32.98
CA GLU A 6 -5.44 20.48 -33.98
C GLU A 6 -5.07 19.98 -35.39
N ARG A 7 -3.78 19.68 -35.64
CA ARG A 7 -3.29 19.12 -36.91
C ARG A 7 -3.36 17.59 -36.98
N LEU A 8 -3.49 16.91 -35.84
CA LEU A 8 -3.67 15.45 -35.79
C LEU A 8 -5.15 15.04 -35.90
N GLU A 9 -6.08 15.94 -35.56
CA GLU A 9 -7.54 15.69 -35.56
C GLU A 9 -8.16 15.50 -36.96
N ALA A 10 -7.49 15.91 -38.03
CA ALA A 10 -8.06 15.86 -39.38
C ALA A 10 -7.93 14.50 -40.10
N THR A 11 -7.14 13.56 -39.57
CA THR A 11 -6.87 12.24 -40.19
C THR A 11 -7.54 11.06 -39.48
N ASP A 12 -8.33 11.30 -38.43
CA ASP A 12 -8.73 10.23 -37.50
C ASP A 12 -10.25 10.04 -37.34
N ARG A 13 -11.09 10.49 -38.29
CA ARG A 13 -12.56 10.27 -38.22
C ARG A 13 -13.02 8.80 -38.37
N GLY A 14 -12.11 7.83 -38.26
CA GLY A 14 -12.40 6.41 -38.45
C GLY A 14 -11.67 5.45 -37.51
N ARG A 15 -10.74 5.91 -36.67
CA ARG A 15 -10.02 5.06 -35.72
C ARG A 15 -10.17 5.66 -34.34
N ILE A 16 -11.08 5.12 -33.54
CA ILE A 16 -11.22 5.51 -32.13
C ILE A 16 -9.86 5.29 -31.42
N PRO A 17 -9.23 6.34 -30.88
CA PRO A 17 -7.99 6.22 -30.13
C PRO A 17 -8.25 5.56 -28.76
N LEU A 18 -7.20 5.01 -28.15
CA LEU A 18 -7.31 4.39 -26.83
C LEU A 18 -7.65 5.41 -25.74
N SER A 19 -7.21 6.65 -25.91
CA SER A 19 -7.48 7.75 -24.99
C SER A 19 -8.97 7.99 -24.83
N ASP A 20 -9.76 7.93 -25.92
CA ASP A 20 -11.21 8.16 -25.85
C ASP A 20 -11.90 7.07 -25.05
N VAL A 21 -11.43 5.82 -25.15
CA VAL A 21 -11.95 4.72 -24.33
C VAL A 21 -11.52 4.85 -22.87
N LEU A 22 -10.29 5.30 -22.62
CA LEU A 22 -9.78 5.52 -21.27
C LEU A 22 -10.50 6.66 -20.56
N GLU A 23 -10.81 7.73 -21.30
CA GLU A 23 -11.49 8.92 -20.79
C GLU A 23 -12.88 8.58 -20.21
N VAL A 24 -13.57 7.56 -20.73
CA VAL A 24 -14.83 7.03 -20.16
C VAL A 24 -14.64 6.54 -18.72
N PHE A 25 -13.48 5.96 -18.38
CA PHE A 25 -13.19 5.54 -17.02
C PHE A 25 -12.82 6.74 -16.13
N GLU A 26 -12.15 7.75 -16.67
CA GLU A 26 -11.62 8.89 -15.92
C GLU A 26 -12.67 9.96 -15.58
N GLN A 27 -13.61 10.20 -16.50
CA GLN A 27 -14.68 11.20 -16.35
C GLN A 27 -15.81 10.76 -15.42
N ARG A 28 -15.83 9.49 -15.02
CA ARG A 28 -16.86 8.94 -14.13
C ARG A 28 -16.57 9.24 -12.66
N GLU A 29 -17.61 9.61 -11.93
CA GLU A 29 -17.56 9.78 -10.47
C GLU A 29 -17.44 8.42 -9.75
N ASP A 30 -18.00 7.36 -10.32
CA ASP A 30 -18.01 6.00 -9.78
C ASP A 30 -16.83 5.15 -10.26
N ARG A 31 -15.60 5.66 -10.10
CA ARG A 31 -14.35 5.07 -10.61
C ARG A 31 -14.13 3.60 -10.23
N ALA A 32 -14.66 3.16 -9.08
CA ALA A 32 -14.55 1.78 -8.60
C ALA A 32 -15.49 0.79 -9.32
N ARG A 33 -16.53 1.27 -10.04
CA ARG A 33 -17.45 0.37 -10.74
C ARG A 33 -16.82 -0.11 -12.05
N PRO A 34 -16.72 -1.43 -12.25
CA PRO A 34 -16.15 -2.00 -13.46
C PRO A 34 -17.14 -1.85 -14.63
N LEU A 35 -16.61 -1.64 -15.83
CA LEU A 35 -17.36 -1.46 -17.07
C LEU A 35 -17.34 -2.71 -17.94
N THR A 36 -18.35 -2.84 -18.78
CA THR A 36 -18.46 -3.85 -19.83
C THR A 36 -18.17 -3.23 -21.20
N ALA A 37 -18.07 -4.08 -22.22
CA ALA A 37 -17.95 -3.60 -23.59
C ALA A 37 -19.18 -2.80 -24.04
N ASP A 38 -20.38 -3.09 -23.53
CA ASP A 38 -21.59 -2.32 -23.84
C ASP A 38 -21.51 -0.89 -23.30
N ASP A 39 -21.02 -0.72 -22.07
CA ASP A 39 -20.84 0.62 -21.48
C ASP A 39 -19.91 1.50 -22.34
N ILE A 40 -18.86 0.90 -22.93
CA ILE A 40 -17.93 1.60 -23.83
C ILE A 40 -18.56 1.87 -25.20
N MET A 41 -19.36 0.93 -25.73
CA MET A 41 -20.07 1.16 -26.99
C MET A 41 -21.02 2.34 -26.89
N GLU A 42 -21.75 2.44 -25.79
CA GLU A 42 -22.71 3.53 -25.55
C GLU A 42 -21.99 4.88 -25.38
N ALA A 43 -20.87 4.90 -24.65
CA ALA A 43 -20.13 6.14 -24.39
C ALA A 43 -19.34 6.67 -25.60
N VAL A 44 -18.73 5.78 -26.40
CA VAL A 44 -17.81 6.15 -27.51
C VAL A 44 -18.47 5.99 -28.88
N ASP A 45 -19.75 5.62 -28.94
CA ASP A 45 -20.53 5.32 -30.15
C ASP A 45 -19.78 4.39 -31.12
N CYS A 46 -19.38 3.22 -30.62
CA CYS A 46 -18.53 2.30 -31.36
C CYS A 46 -19.07 0.87 -31.44
N SER A 47 -18.53 0.09 -32.38
CA SER A 47 -18.91 -1.32 -32.49
C SER A 47 -18.39 -2.12 -31.29
N ARG A 48 -19.13 -3.16 -30.90
CA ARG A 48 -18.72 -4.11 -29.85
C ARG A 48 -17.32 -4.69 -30.06
N ARG A 49 -16.98 -5.01 -31.31
CA ARG A 49 -15.67 -5.56 -31.66
C ARG A 49 -14.57 -4.51 -31.47
N THR A 50 -14.84 -3.26 -31.83
CA THR A 50 -13.92 -2.14 -31.61
C THR A 50 -13.70 -1.90 -30.12
N ALA A 51 -14.77 -1.80 -29.32
CA ALA A 51 -14.69 -1.66 -27.87
C ALA A 51 -13.86 -2.78 -27.23
N HIS A 52 -14.13 -4.05 -27.57
CA HIS A 52 -13.36 -5.18 -27.06
C HIS A 52 -11.88 -5.10 -27.43
N ASN A 53 -11.55 -4.78 -28.69
CA ASN A 53 -10.17 -4.68 -29.12
C ASN A 53 -9.43 -3.59 -28.35
N LYS A 54 -10.05 -2.43 -28.17
CA LYS A 54 -9.45 -1.29 -27.45
C LYS A 54 -9.31 -1.55 -25.96
N LEU A 55 -10.32 -2.16 -25.33
CA LEU A 55 -10.24 -2.57 -23.93
C LEU A 55 -9.16 -3.62 -23.69
N ASN A 56 -8.98 -4.59 -24.61
CA ASN A 56 -7.89 -5.56 -24.49
C ASN A 56 -6.52 -4.89 -24.71
N GLU A 57 -6.40 -3.96 -25.65
CA GLU A 57 -5.16 -3.21 -25.89
C GLU A 57 -4.75 -2.41 -24.64
N LEU A 58 -5.71 -1.77 -23.95
CA LEU A 58 -5.49 -1.11 -22.66
C LEU A 58 -5.09 -2.09 -21.53
N VAL A 59 -5.61 -3.32 -21.54
CA VAL A 59 -5.18 -4.38 -20.61
C VAL A 59 -3.76 -4.83 -20.91
N GLU A 60 -3.39 -4.99 -22.18
CA GLU A 60 -2.03 -5.36 -22.61
C GLU A 60 -1.01 -4.27 -22.24
N GLN A 61 -1.42 -3.00 -22.25
CA GLN A 61 -0.61 -1.87 -21.76
C GLN A 61 -0.56 -1.75 -20.22
N GLY A 62 -1.30 -2.60 -19.50
CA GLY A 62 -1.36 -2.57 -18.03
C GLY A 62 -2.23 -1.46 -17.44
N VAL A 63 -2.90 -0.66 -18.27
CA VAL A 63 -3.76 0.46 -17.85
C VAL A 63 -5.07 -0.05 -17.25
N LEU A 64 -5.62 -1.13 -17.80
CA LEU A 64 -6.84 -1.77 -17.29
C LEU A 64 -6.56 -3.20 -16.82
N ARG A 65 -7.38 -3.67 -15.89
CA ARG A 65 -7.51 -5.09 -15.56
C ARG A 65 -8.84 -5.61 -16.11
N THR A 66 -8.93 -6.93 -16.29
CA THR A 66 -10.15 -7.56 -16.80
C THR A 66 -10.45 -8.89 -16.13
N ARG A 67 -11.74 -9.23 -16.03
CA ARG A 67 -12.22 -10.50 -15.47
C ARG A 67 -13.48 -10.96 -16.19
N LYS A 68 -13.53 -12.25 -16.52
CA LYS A 68 -14.73 -12.90 -17.05
C LYS A 68 -15.79 -12.98 -15.95
N VAL A 69 -17.01 -12.56 -16.27
CA VAL A 69 -18.17 -12.64 -15.37
C VAL A 69 -19.30 -13.38 -16.08
N GLY A 70 -19.67 -14.55 -15.56
CA GLY A 70 -20.68 -15.41 -16.19
C GLY A 70 -20.26 -16.02 -17.54
N SER A 71 -21.24 -16.56 -18.27
CA SER A 71 -20.99 -17.41 -19.45
C SER A 71 -20.47 -16.65 -20.67
N ARG A 72 -20.85 -15.37 -20.84
CA ARG A 72 -20.50 -14.56 -22.02
C ARG A 72 -20.07 -13.13 -21.72
N SER A 73 -20.00 -12.72 -20.45
CA SER A 73 -19.68 -11.35 -20.09
C SER A 73 -18.28 -11.23 -19.52
N ARG A 74 -17.70 -10.04 -19.64
CA ARG A 74 -16.39 -9.67 -19.13
C ARG A 74 -16.50 -8.21 -18.68
N VAL A 75 -15.76 -7.90 -17.63
CA VAL A 75 -15.67 -6.54 -17.11
C VAL A 75 -14.23 -6.07 -17.10
N TRP A 76 -14.05 -4.76 -17.20
CA TRP A 76 -12.79 -4.05 -17.18
C TRP A 76 -12.85 -2.94 -16.14
N TRP A 77 -11.75 -2.68 -15.48
CA TRP A 77 -11.63 -1.60 -14.51
C TRP A 77 -10.21 -1.06 -14.53
N VAL A 78 -10.08 0.23 -14.18
CA VAL A 78 -8.79 0.81 -13.84
C VAL A 78 -8.39 0.20 -12.50
N PRO A 79 -7.25 -0.50 -12.40
CA PRO A 79 -6.76 -0.94 -11.11
C PRO A 79 -6.56 0.31 -10.25
N ILE A 80 -7.10 0.29 -9.04
CA ILE A 80 -6.61 1.19 -8.01
C ILE A 80 -5.17 0.76 -7.82
N GLU A 81 -4.20 1.66 -8.03
CA GLU A 81 -2.81 1.35 -7.74
C GLU A 81 -2.77 0.94 -6.27
N GLU A 82 -2.59 -0.36 -6.04
CA GLU A 82 -2.11 -0.87 -4.77
C GLU A 82 -0.70 -0.28 -4.66
N GLN A 83 -0.61 0.95 -4.12
CA GLN A 83 0.60 1.33 -3.42
C GLN A 83 0.89 0.15 -2.49
N PRO A 84 2.07 -0.48 -2.57
CA PRO A 84 2.39 -1.63 -1.75
C PRO A 84 2.18 -1.21 -0.31
N ASP A 85 1.09 -1.68 0.30
CA ASP A 85 0.77 -1.56 1.73
C ASP A 85 1.43 -0.37 2.45
N ASP A 86 1.18 0.84 1.96
CA ASP A 86 1.19 2.04 2.79
C ASP A 86 -0.29 2.23 3.16
N GLY A 87 -0.74 1.45 4.15
CA GLY A 87 -2.12 1.48 4.65
C GLY A 87 -2.58 2.91 4.98
N PRO A 88 -3.90 3.17 4.94
CA PRO A 88 -4.43 4.53 5.09
C PRO A 88 -4.15 5.06 6.50
N GLU A 89 -3.38 6.14 6.58
CA GLU A 89 -3.43 7.17 7.64
C GLU A 89 -3.64 6.67 9.09
N GLY A 90 -2.88 5.66 9.49
CA GLY A 90 -2.45 5.54 10.88
C GLY A 90 -1.32 6.55 11.13
N PRO A 91 -1.22 7.19 12.32
CA PRO A 91 -0.04 7.96 12.66
C PRO A 91 1.20 7.12 12.36
N ARG A 92 2.12 7.70 11.56
CA ARG A 92 3.42 7.11 11.24
C ARG A 92 3.99 6.58 12.55
N ILE A 93 4.52 5.36 12.59
CA ILE A 93 4.94 4.74 13.87
C ILE A 93 5.83 5.66 14.70
N GLU A 94 6.67 6.45 14.03
CA GLU A 94 7.45 7.54 14.63
C GLU A 94 6.60 8.49 15.51
N GLU A 95 5.41 8.89 15.04
CA GLU A 95 4.45 9.74 15.77
C GLU A 95 3.79 8.99 16.93
N LEU A 96 3.37 7.73 16.76
CA LEU A 96 2.82 6.91 17.85
C LEU A 96 3.84 6.71 18.97
N VAL A 97 5.08 6.42 18.60
CA VAL A 97 6.18 6.19 19.54
C VAL A 97 6.46 7.45 20.38
N THR A 98 6.17 8.66 19.88
CA THR A 98 6.27 9.88 20.71
C THR A 98 5.21 9.96 21.81
N GLN A 99 4.10 9.25 21.67
CA GLN A 99 2.99 9.23 22.63
C GLN A 99 3.10 8.11 23.66
N VAL A 100 3.95 7.11 23.43
CA VAL A 100 4.15 5.99 24.34
C VAL A 100 5.00 6.42 25.54
N ASP A 101 4.63 5.95 26.73
CA ASP A 101 5.37 6.21 27.97
C ASP A 101 6.65 5.38 28.00
N LEU A 102 7.73 5.97 27.49
CA LEU A 102 9.08 5.41 27.58
C LEU A 102 9.83 6.06 28.75
N PRO A 103 10.60 5.29 29.54
CA PRO A 103 11.39 5.87 30.61
C PRO A 103 12.44 6.83 30.04
N GLY A 104 12.80 7.87 30.78
CA GLY A 104 13.86 8.83 30.42
C GLY A 104 13.34 10.23 30.08
N THR A 105 14.26 11.18 29.92
CA THR A 105 13.92 12.59 29.61
C THR A 105 14.91 13.17 28.61
N GLY A 106 14.43 13.99 27.67
CA GLY A 106 15.28 14.68 26.70
C GLY A 106 15.92 13.72 25.69
N THR A 107 17.24 13.80 25.50
CA THR A 107 17.98 13.04 24.49
C THR A 107 17.89 11.52 24.68
N THR A 108 17.87 11.06 25.94
CA THR A 108 17.69 9.64 26.28
C THR A 108 16.33 9.11 25.83
N LEU A 109 15.28 9.94 25.89
CA LEU A 109 13.94 9.57 25.42
C LEU A 109 13.93 9.41 23.89
N GLU A 110 14.55 10.34 23.17
CA GLU A 110 14.64 10.30 21.71
C GLU A 110 15.38 9.06 21.21
N THR A 111 16.51 8.67 21.83
CA THR A 111 17.23 7.45 21.45
C THR A 111 16.42 6.18 21.77
N ARG A 112 15.61 6.20 22.83
CA ARG A 112 14.70 5.08 23.17
C ARG A 112 13.53 4.98 22.20
N GLN A 113 12.97 6.10 21.76
CA GLN A 113 11.97 6.15 20.70
C GLN A 113 12.53 5.57 19.39
N GLN A 114 13.75 5.93 19.01
CA GLN A 114 14.42 5.36 17.83
C GLN A 114 14.59 3.84 17.94
N ALA A 115 15.00 3.35 19.11
CA ALA A 115 15.13 1.91 19.34
C ALA A 115 13.78 1.17 19.29
N LEU A 116 12.71 1.79 19.77
CA LEU A 116 11.36 1.25 19.69
C LEU A 116 10.85 1.18 18.24
N VAL A 117 11.08 2.25 17.46
CA VAL A 117 10.77 2.26 16.02
C VAL A 117 11.54 1.14 15.30
N ALA A 118 12.84 1.00 15.58
CA ALA A 118 13.66 -0.05 14.97
C ALA A 118 13.17 -1.46 15.34
N ALA A 119 12.79 -1.70 16.60
CA ALA A 119 12.20 -2.98 17.02
C ALA A 119 10.88 -3.27 16.33
N TYR A 120 10.01 -2.27 16.18
CA TYR A 120 8.74 -2.43 15.47
C TYR A 120 8.93 -2.72 13.97
N GLN A 121 9.87 -2.01 13.31
CA GLN A 121 10.19 -2.27 11.90
C GLN A 121 10.76 -3.68 11.70
N TYR A 122 11.67 -4.11 12.58
CA TYR A 122 12.18 -5.47 12.57
C TYR A 122 11.07 -6.51 12.68
N LEU A 123 10.09 -6.30 13.56
CA LEU A 123 8.92 -7.18 13.69
C LEU A 123 7.99 -7.14 12.47
N ARG A 124 7.89 -6.01 11.75
CA ARG A 124 7.17 -5.93 10.46
C ARG A 124 7.86 -6.74 9.36
N GLU A 125 9.19 -6.68 9.30
CA GLU A 125 10.00 -7.43 8.33
C GLU A 125 10.05 -8.92 8.67
N HIS A 126 9.99 -9.24 9.96
CA HIS A 126 10.02 -10.58 10.53
C HIS A 126 8.74 -10.82 11.35
N PRO A 127 7.62 -11.25 10.73
CA PRO A 127 6.31 -11.32 11.38
C PRO A 127 6.25 -12.31 12.55
N GLU A 128 7.30 -13.10 12.76
CA GLU A 128 7.51 -13.93 13.93
C GLU A 128 8.95 -13.72 14.41
N ALA A 129 9.12 -13.00 15.52
CA ALA A 129 10.44 -12.68 16.08
C ALA A 129 10.50 -13.01 17.58
N LYS A 130 11.65 -13.49 18.05
CA LYS A 130 11.87 -13.78 19.46
C LYS A 130 12.55 -12.61 20.15
N LYS A 131 12.43 -12.54 21.47
CA LYS A 131 13.25 -11.62 22.31
C LYS A 131 14.72 -11.64 21.87
N SER A 132 15.30 -12.83 21.68
CA SER A 132 16.71 -13.00 21.28
C SER A 132 17.05 -12.37 19.92
N ASP A 133 16.10 -12.32 19.00
CA ASP A 133 16.28 -11.76 17.67
C ASP A 133 16.40 -10.23 17.79
N PHE A 134 15.52 -9.56 18.56
CA PHE A 134 15.67 -8.13 18.86
C PHE A 134 17.00 -7.79 19.55
N LEU A 135 17.48 -8.65 20.45
CA LEU A 135 18.75 -8.43 21.14
C LEU A 135 19.97 -8.61 20.24
N THR A 136 19.83 -9.35 19.15
CA THR A 136 20.92 -9.69 18.23
C THR A 136 20.95 -8.74 17.04
N ASP A 137 19.78 -8.39 16.50
CA ASP A 137 19.65 -7.61 15.28
C ASP A 137 19.34 -6.13 15.55
N VAL A 138 18.63 -5.78 16.63
CA VAL A 138 18.22 -4.38 16.88
C VAL A 138 19.07 -3.70 17.94
N TYR A 139 19.34 -4.36 19.07
CA TYR A 139 20.09 -3.77 20.18
C TYR A 139 21.50 -3.28 19.82
N PRO A 140 22.32 -3.99 19.01
CA PRO A 140 23.67 -3.52 18.68
C PRO A 140 23.69 -2.21 17.88
N GLU A 141 22.66 -1.99 17.05
CA GLU A 141 22.51 -0.78 16.24
C GLU A 141 21.81 0.34 17.02
N HIS A 142 20.89 -0.02 17.92
CA HIS A 142 20.06 0.92 18.69
C HIS A 142 20.08 0.64 20.21
N PRO A 143 21.23 0.76 20.89
CA PRO A 143 21.36 0.41 22.32
C PRO A 143 20.66 1.38 23.28
N ALA A 144 20.24 2.57 22.82
CA ALA A 144 19.46 3.54 23.60
C ALA A 144 19.99 3.88 25.00
N GLU A 145 21.31 4.01 25.13
CA GLU A 145 22.04 4.28 26.37
C GLU A 145 21.90 3.19 27.45
N PHE A 146 21.41 2.01 27.09
CA PHE A 146 21.42 0.86 27.98
C PHE A 146 22.76 0.12 27.89
N GLU A 147 23.32 -0.20 29.05
CA GLU A 147 24.55 -0.99 29.15
C GLU A 147 24.29 -2.49 28.94
N THR A 148 23.03 -2.92 29.06
CA THR A 148 22.64 -4.32 28.96
C THR A 148 21.45 -4.50 28.02
N ALA A 149 21.55 -5.54 27.19
CA ALA A 149 20.48 -5.99 26.30
C ALA A 149 19.19 -6.31 27.07
N GLU A 150 19.29 -6.90 28.26
CA GLU A 150 18.12 -7.17 29.10
C GLU A 150 17.47 -5.91 29.66
N GLY A 151 18.26 -4.93 30.11
CA GLY A 151 17.73 -3.64 30.57
C GLY A 151 17.02 -2.87 29.45
N TRP A 152 17.60 -2.90 28.25
CA TRP A 152 17.01 -2.34 27.04
C TRP A 152 15.65 -2.97 26.72
N TRP A 153 15.60 -4.30 26.66
CA TRP A 153 14.36 -5.01 26.33
C TRP A 153 13.26 -4.80 27.36
N ASN A 154 13.58 -4.81 28.67
CA ASN A 154 12.60 -4.58 29.72
C ASN A 154 11.98 -3.16 29.65
N ALA A 155 12.72 -2.18 29.12
CA ALA A 155 12.22 -0.84 28.92
C ALA A 155 11.34 -0.71 27.66
N LEU A 156 11.66 -1.44 26.58
CA LEU A 156 10.96 -1.32 25.30
C LEU A 156 9.80 -2.28 25.12
N GLN A 157 9.86 -3.49 25.70
CA GLN A 157 8.80 -4.49 25.52
C GLN A 157 7.38 -4.02 25.90
N PRO A 158 7.14 -3.23 26.99
CA PRO A 158 5.78 -2.79 27.27
C PRO A 158 5.29 -1.83 26.19
N ALA A 159 6.15 -0.90 25.78
CA ALA A 159 5.87 0.09 24.74
C ALA A 159 5.64 -0.56 23.36
N LEU A 160 6.39 -1.62 23.05
CA LEU A 160 6.23 -2.39 21.80
C LEU A 160 4.89 -3.12 21.75
N ALA A 161 4.40 -3.64 22.88
CA ALA A 161 3.10 -4.30 22.97
C ALA A 161 1.91 -3.35 22.77
N GLU A 162 2.10 -2.04 22.96
CA GLU A 162 1.06 -1.03 22.75
C GLU A 162 0.97 -0.58 21.28
N LEU A 163 1.94 -0.96 20.44
CA LEU A 163 1.97 -0.57 19.04
C LEU A 163 0.96 -1.37 18.19
N PRO A 164 0.36 -0.74 17.16
CA PRO A 164 -0.66 -1.38 16.34
C PRO A 164 -0.11 -2.60 15.59
N GLY A 165 -0.89 -3.67 15.51
CA GLY A 165 -0.50 -4.88 14.78
C GLY A 165 0.54 -5.77 15.49
N VAL A 166 1.00 -5.38 16.68
CA VAL A 166 1.87 -6.22 17.52
C VAL A 166 1.04 -7.12 18.41
N ASP A 167 1.32 -8.42 18.37
CA ASP A 167 0.76 -9.42 19.27
C ASP A 167 1.88 -9.97 20.17
N PRO A 168 1.89 -9.58 21.46
CA PRO A 168 2.90 -10.03 22.41
C PRO A 168 2.68 -11.50 22.78
N PRO A 169 3.75 -12.23 23.17
CA PRO A 169 3.63 -13.62 23.58
C PRO A 169 2.72 -13.80 24.80
N GLU A 170 1.92 -14.88 24.82
CA GLU A 170 1.27 -15.35 26.04
C GLU A 170 2.31 -15.59 27.16
N GLU A 171 1.91 -15.57 28.43
CA GLU A 171 2.77 -15.48 29.64
C GLU A 171 3.92 -16.52 29.79
N ARG A 172 4.03 -17.50 28.89
CA ARG A 172 5.15 -18.47 28.80
C ARG A 172 5.80 -18.57 27.42
N GLY A 173 5.34 -17.77 26.47
CA GLY A 173 5.87 -17.64 25.12
C GLY A 173 7.03 -16.65 25.05
N HIS A 174 7.76 -16.70 23.95
CA HIS A 174 8.88 -15.78 23.67
C HIS A 174 8.86 -15.27 22.23
N ILE A 175 7.77 -15.55 21.50
CA ILE A 175 7.57 -15.19 20.10
C ILE A 175 6.59 -14.02 20.06
N TRP A 176 7.02 -12.96 19.42
CA TRP A 176 6.23 -11.78 19.08
C TRP A 176 5.73 -11.96 17.66
N HIS A 177 4.45 -11.68 17.46
CA HIS A 177 3.84 -11.77 16.14
C HIS A 177 3.47 -10.38 15.63
N PHE A 178 3.67 -10.18 14.33
CA PHE A 178 3.09 -9.05 13.62
C PHE A 178 1.86 -9.53 12.85
N LEU A 179 0.68 -9.07 13.26
CA LEU A 179 -0.59 -9.47 12.67
C LEU A 179 -1.04 -8.58 11.50
N GLY A 180 -0.16 -7.70 11.00
CA GLY A 180 -0.26 -6.87 9.79
C GLY A 180 -1.68 -6.58 9.26
N GLY A 181 -2.11 -5.33 9.38
CA GLY A 181 -3.36 -4.82 8.82
C GLY A 181 -3.12 -3.94 7.62
#